data_AF-A0A7X5SAC6-F1
#
_entry.id   AF-A0A7X5SAC6-F1
#
_cell.length_a   1.000
_cell.length_b   1.000
_cell.length_c   1.000
_cell.angle_alpha   90.00
_cell.angle_beta   90.00
_cell.angle_gamma   90.00
#
_symmetry.space_group_name_H-M   'P 1'
#
loop_
_entity.id
_entity.type
_entity.pdbx_description
1 polymer ?
#
loop_
_entity_poly.entity_id
_entity_poly.type
_entity_poly.pdbx_seq_one_letter_code
_entity_poly.pdbx_strand_id
1 'polypeptide(L)'
;IPVGSVVADGSYQLGFQQVAELLPVAGVDVVGKIPEPLQSITRYAAGVPVSADHPAAARRLLAYLQWGDAQAVARATGLDPVSP
;
A
#
# COMPACT_ATOMS: atom_id res chain seq x y z
N ILE A 1 -9.19 14.67 -3.40
CA ILE A 1 -9.33 14.65 -1.91
C ILE A 1 -9.34 13.20 -1.48
N PRO A 2 -8.57 12.78 -0.45
CA PRO A 2 -8.62 11.41 0.03
C PRO A 2 -10.02 11.08 0.54
N VAL A 3 -10.56 9.92 0.15
CA VAL A 3 -11.91 9.49 0.55
C VAL A 3 -12.04 9.41 2.08
N GLY A 4 -11.02 8.89 2.78
CA GLY A 4 -11.03 8.83 4.24
C GLY A 4 -11.18 10.20 4.90
N SER A 5 -10.59 11.26 4.33
CA SER A 5 -10.62 12.60 4.93
C SER A 5 -12.03 13.20 4.93
N VAL A 6 -12.79 13.00 3.86
CA VAL A 6 -14.18 13.52 3.76
C VAL A 6 -15.22 12.65 4.50
N VAL A 7 -14.80 11.46 4.92
CA VAL A 7 -15.58 10.67 5.88
C VAL A 7 -15.25 11.11 7.31
N ALA A 8 -13.97 11.34 7.62
CA ALA A 8 -13.52 11.81 8.93
C ALA A 8 -14.11 13.18 9.31
N ASP A 9 -14.28 14.08 8.34
CA ASP A 9 -14.86 15.41 8.57
C ASP A 9 -16.40 15.42 8.62
N GLY A 10 -17.05 14.28 8.39
CA GLY A 10 -18.50 14.12 8.45
C GLY A 10 -19.26 14.53 7.19
N SER A 11 -18.57 14.92 6.11
CA SER A 11 -19.22 15.25 4.83
C SER A 11 -19.89 14.03 4.19
N TYR A 12 -19.31 12.84 4.40
CA TYR A 12 -19.84 11.56 3.96
C TYR A 12 -19.85 10.54 5.10
N GLN A 13 -20.82 9.63 5.07
CA GLN A 13 -20.93 8.56 6.07
C GLN A 13 -20.13 7.30 5.68
N LEU A 14 -19.81 7.12 4.40
CA LEU A 14 -19.15 5.93 3.87
C LEU A 14 -18.23 6.32 2.71
N GLY A 15 -17.09 5.62 2.63
CA GLY A 15 -16.12 5.78 1.57
C GLY A 15 -15.63 4.43 1.02
N PHE A 16 -15.16 4.43 -0.22
CA PHE A 16 -14.55 3.28 -0.86
C PHE A 16 -13.27 3.70 -1.59
N GLN A 17 -12.12 3.16 -1.16
CA GLN A 17 -10.79 3.49 -1.68
C GLN A 17 -9.80 2.35 -1.36
N GLN A 18 -8.58 2.42 -1.91
CA GLN A 18 -7.49 1.48 -1.58
C GLN A 18 -7.18 1.49 -0.07
N VAL A 19 -6.99 0.30 0.51
CA VAL A 19 -6.72 0.13 1.95
C VAL A 19 -5.51 0.92 2.44
N ALA A 20 -4.42 0.92 1.66
CA ALA A 20 -3.20 1.65 1.99
C ALA A 20 -3.39 3.17 2.11
N GLU A 21 -4.41 3.72 1.45
CA GLU A 21 -4.76 5.14 1.51
C GLU A 21 -5.76 5.45 2.63
N LEU A 22 -6.38 4.42 3.23
CA LEU A 22 -7.37 4.57 4.31
C LEU A 22 -6.75 4.40 5.69
N LEU A 23 -5.85 3.42 5.87
CA LEU A 23 -5.20 3.15 7.16
C LEU A 23 -4.47 4.36 7.79
N PRO A 24 -3.84 5.27 7.03
CA PRO A 24 -3.19 6.44 7.61
C PRO A 24 -4.16 7.54 8.09
N VAL A 25 -5.45 7.45 7.75
CA VAL A 25 -6.43 8.50 8.04
C VAL A 25 -7.02 8.32 9.44
N ALA A 26 -6.78 9.29 10.32
CA ALA A 26 -7.44 9.32 11.62
C ALA A 26 -8.92 9.74 11.52
N GLY A 27 -9.75 9.25 12.44
CA GLY A 27 -11.17 9.62 12.51
C GLY A 27 -12.11 8.80 11.63
N VAL A 28 -11.63 7.72 11.01
CA VAL A 28 -12.45 6.74 10.30
C VAL A 28 -12.14 5.32 10.77
N ASP A 29 -13.14 4.45 10.71
CA ASP A 29 -12.97 3.02 10.92
C ASP A 29 -12.93 2.29 9.57
N VAL A 30 -11.87 1.51 9.33
CA VAL A 30 -11.77 0.65 8.15
C VAL A 30 -12.55 -0.64 8.39
N VAL A 31 -13.75 -0.74 7.82
CA VAL A 31 -14.69 -1.84 8.06
C VAL A 31 -14.33 -3.16 7.35
N GLY A 32 -13.46 -3.12 6.33
CA GLY A 32 -12.97 -4.31 5.64
C GLY A 32 -12.77 -4.14 4.14
N LYS A 33 -12.27 -5.20 3.50
CA LYS A 33 -12.16 -5.32 2.04
C LYS A 33 -13.47 -5.86 1.45
N ILE A 34 -13.78 -5.45 0.22
CA ILE A 34 -14.84 -6.09 -0.56
C ILE A 34 -14.44 -7.53 -0.95
N PRO A 35 -15.38 -8.39 -1.38
CA PRO A 35 -15.07 -9.76 -1.77
C PRO A 35 -13.91 -9.86 -2.78
N GLU A 36 -12.98 -10.80 -2.56
CA GLU A 36 -11.75 -10.96 -3.35
C GLU A 36 -11.96 -10.91 -4.88
N PRO A 37 -12.98 -11.58 -5.47
CA PRO A 37 -13.19 -11.56 -6.92
C PRO A 37 -13.60 -10.18 -7.47
N LEU A 38 -14.05 -9.28 -6.59
CA LEU A 38 -14.51 -7.93 -6.94
C LEU A 38 -13.42 -6.87 -6.65
N GLN A 39 -12.32 -7.25 -5.99
CA GLN A 39 -11.24 -6.34 -5.69
C GLN A 39 -10.48 -5.98 -6.98
N SER A 40 -10.26 -4.68 -7.18
CA SER A 40 -9.30 -4.19 -8.17
C SER A 40 -7.91 -4.14 -7.53
N ILE A 41 -7.14 -5.21 -7.70
CA ILE A 41 -5.82 -5.34 -7.09
C ILE A 41 -4.81 -4.44 -7.84
N THR A 42 -4.24 -3.47 -7.13
CA THR A 42 -3.11 -2.68 -7.62
C THR A 42 -1.80 -3.40 -7.30
N ARG A 43 -1.14 -3.95 -8.33
CA ARG A 43 0.16 -4.61 -8.17
C ARG A 43 1.29 -3.60 -8.37
N TYR A 44 2.12 -3.44 -7.34
CA TYR A 44 3.35 -2.67 -7.43
C TYR A 44 4.51 -3.57 -7.85
N ALA A 45 5.38 -3.04 -8.70
CA ALA A 45 6.61 -3.68 -9.14
C ALA A 45 7.75 -2.66 -9.10
N ALA A 46 8.96 -3.14 -8.82
CA ALA A 46 10.16 -2.33 -8.83
C ALA A 46 11.20 -2.95 -9.75
N GLY A 47 11.95 -2.10 -10.45
CA GLY A 47 12.98 -2.51 -11.40
C GLY A 47 14.17 -1.57 -11.36
N VAL A 48 15.33 -2.07 -11.78
CA VAL A 48 16.55 -1.28 -11.93
C VAL A 48 16.67 -0.84 -13.40
N PRO A 49 16.67 0.47 -13.71
CA PRO A 49 16.85 0.94 -15.08
C PRO A 49 18.16 0.43 -15.69
N VAL A 50 18.15 0.14 -17.00
CA VAL A 50 19.34 -0.35 -17.72
C VAL A 50 20.50 0.64 -17.68
N SER A 51 20.21 1.93 -17.59
CA SER A 51 21.17 3.04 -17.55
C SER A 51 21.43 3.56 -16.13
N ALA A 52 21.11 2.80 -15.09
CA ALA A 52 21.32 3.25 -13.72
C ALA A 52 22.82 3.41 -13.42
N ASP A 53 23.21 4.54 -12.83
CA ASP A 53 24.61 4.81 -12.42
C ASP A 53 25.07 3.86 -11.30
N HIS A 54 24.12 3.36 -10.49
CA HIS A 54 24.39 2.50 -9.33
C HIS A 54 23.52 1.24 -9.33
N PRO A 55 23.67 0.34 -10.32
CA PRO A 55 22.75 -0.78 -10.51
C PRO A 55 22.89 -1.82 -9.38
N ALA A 56 24.09 -1.99 -8.82
CA ALA A 56 24.32 -2.89 -7.69
C ALA A 56 23.65 -2.38 -6.40
N ALA A 57 23.73 -1.08 -6.11
CA ALA A 57 23.07 -0.48 -4.95
C ALA A 57 21.55 -0.56 -5.07
N ALA A 58 21.00 -0.27 -6.25
CA ALA A 58 19.57 -0.41 -6.53
C ALA A 58 19.08 -1.85 -6.30
N ARG A 59 19.81 -2.86 -6.80
CA ARG A 59 19.47 -4.27 -6.54
C ARG A 59 19.50 -4.61 -5.05
N ARG A 60 20.47 -4.10 -4.30
CA ARG A 60 20.54 -4.29 -2.83
C ARG A 60 19.34 -3.67 -2.12
N LEU A 61 18.90 -2.48 -2.54
CA LEU A 61 17.69 -1.86 -2.01
C LEU A 61 16.46 -2.72 -2.31
N LEU A 62 16.29 -3.19 -3.54
CA LEU A 62 15.15 -4.05 -3.90
C LEU A 62 15.15 -5.38 -3.12
N ALA A 63 16.34 -5.94 -2.85
CA ALA A 63 16.48 -7.12 -1.99
C ALA A 63 16.11 -6.82 -0.54
N TYR A 64 16.52 -5.66 0.00
CA TYR A 64 16.14 -5.23 1.34
C TYR A 64 14.63 -5.02 1.48
N LEU A 65 13.96 -4.44 0.47
CA LEU A 65 12.50 -4.27 0.50
C LEU A 65 11.72 -5.59 0.53
N GLN A 66 12.38 -6.72 0.23
CA GLN A 66 11.79 -8.06 0.31
C GLN A 66 12.05 -8.75 1.66
N TRP A 67 12.89 -8.18 2.54
CA TRP A 67 13.18 -8.73 3.87
C TRP A 67 12.02 -8.58 4.86
N GLY A 68 12.02 -9.43 5.89
CA GLY A 68 10.93 -9.52 6.88
C GLY A 68 10.53 -8.19 7.51
N ASP A 69 11.49 -7.35 7.90
CA ASP A 69 11.21 -6.04 8.52
C ASP A 69 10.49 -5.09 7.55
N ALA A 70 10.93 -5.05 6.28
CA ALA A 70 10.28 -4.24 5.26
C ALA A 70 8.89 -4.77 4.90
N GLN A 71 8.70 -6.09 4.89
CA GLN A 71 7.39 -6.69 4.70
C GLN A 71 6.43 -6.41 5.86
N ALA A 72 6.92 -6.37 7.10
CA ALA A 72 6.12 -6.01 8.26
C ALA A 72 5.59 -4.57 8.14
N VAL A 73 6.43 -3.64 7.69
CA VAL A 73 6.01 -2.27 7.38
C VAL A 73 4.97 -2.25 6.27
N ALA A 74 5.19 -2.96 5.16
CA ALA A 74 4.23 -3.03 4.05
C ALA A 74 2.83 -3.48 4.52
N ARG A 75 2.77 -4.55 5.35
CA ARG A 75 1.51 -5.04 5.93
C ARG A 75 0.87 -3.99 6.85
N ALA A 76 1.65 -3.35 7.71
CA ALA A 76 1.15 -2.31 8.61
C ALA A 76 0.57 -1.10 7.86
N THR A 77 1.07 -0.82 6.65
CA THR A 77 0.57 0.25 5.77
C THR A 77 -0.49 -0.24 4.77
N GLY A 78 -1.03 -1.45 4.91
CA GLY A 78 -2.14 -1.94 4.08
C GLY A 78 -1.76 -2.46 2.70
N LEU A 79 -0.49 -2.77 2.49
CA LEU A 79 0.01 -3.47 1.31
C LEU A 79 0.16 -4.97 1.61
N ASP A 80 -0.14 -5.79 0.62
CA ASP A 80 0.09 -7.24 0.69
C ASP A 80 1.46 -7.59 0.06
N PRO A 81 2.44 -8.12 0.83
CA PRO A 81 3.73 -8.55 0.30
C PRO A 81 3.58 -9.70 -0.72
N VAL A 82 4.45 -9.70 -1.74
CA VAL A 82 4.42 -10.69 -2.84
C VAL A 82 5.08 -12.02 -2.44
N SER A 83 5.92 -12.02 -1.42
CA SER A 83 6.55 -13.22 -0.85
C SER A 83 5.97 -13.49 0.54
N PRO A 84 5.85 -14.77 0.97
CA PRO A 84 5.35 -15.12 2.29
C PRO A 84 6.11 -14.45 3.43
#